data_AF-A0A7Y3GXI2-F1
#
_entry.id   AF-A0A7Y3GXI2-F1
#
_cell.length_a   1.000
_cell.length_b   1.000
_cell.length_c   1.000
_cell.angle_alpha   90.00
_cell.angle_beta   90.00
_cell.angle_gamma   90.00
#
_symmetry.space_group_name_H-M   'P 1'
#
loop_
_entity.id
_entity.type
_entity.pdbx_description
1 polymer ?
#
loop_
_entity_poly.entity_id
_entity_poly.type
_entity_poly.pdbx_seq_one_letter_code
_entity_poly.pdbx_strand_id
1 'polypeptide(L)' 'STDAEGTRTRRAWFGEDESHDARIVRGAALSAGASVAGPAIIEEETTTLVVPPGFLAVLTPGGCYEVGAPAAGVSK' A
#
# COMPACT_ATOMS: atom_id res chain seq x y z
N SER A 1 -15.64 -12.97 -13.47
CA SER A 1 -15.84 -13.41 -12.08
C SER A 1 -14.69 -12.82 -11.31
N THR A 2 -14.93 -11.75 -10.55
CA THR A 2 -13.86 -11.12 -9.77
C THR A 2 -13.91 -11.82 -8.42
N ASP A 3 -13.20 -12.94 -8.35
CA ASP A 3 -13.19 -13.76 -7.16
C ASP A 3 -12.70 -12.91 -6.00
N ALA A 4 -13.52 -12.88 -4.96
CA ALA A 4 -13.24 -12.28 -3.67
C ALA A 4 -12.15 -13.10 -2.97
N GLU A 5 -10.93 -13.05 -3.49
CA GLU A 5 -9.77 -13.62 -2.83
C GLU A 5 -9.57 -12.81 -1.55
N GLY A 6 -9.88 -13.44 -0.42
CA GLY A 6 -9.98 -12.79 0.88
C GLY A 6 -8.78 -11.90 1.13
N THR A 7 -9.05 -10.67 1.59
CA THR A 7 -7.99 -9.71 1.89
C THR A 7 -6.99 -10.35 2.85
N ARG A 8 -5.79 -10.68 2.36
CA ARG A 8 -4.72 -11.26 3.17
C ARG A 8 -4.12 -10.15 4.02
N THR A 9 -4.00 -10.39 5.32
CA THR A 9 -3.34 -9.48 6.25
C THR A 9 -2.13 -10.14 6.91
N ARG A 10 -1.18 -9.32 7.38
CA ARG A 10 -0.05 -9.77 8.17
C ARG A 10 0.25 -8.74 9.27
N ARG A 11 0.44 -9.23 10.49
CA ARG A 11 0.88 -8.40 11.61
C ARG A 11 2.31 -7.91 11.35
N ALA A 12 2.50 -6.59 11.35
CA ALA A 12 3.78 -5.95 11.08
C ALA A 12 4.01 -4.77 12.02
N TRP A 13 5.28 -4.51 12.33
CA TRP A 13 5.71 -3.41 13.19
C TRP A 13 6.28 -2.28 12.32
N PHE A 14 5.80 -1.04 12.52
CA PHE A 14 6.17 0.12 11.69
C PHE A 14 6.95 1.20 12.47
N GLY A 15 7.41 0.88 13.67
CA GLY A 15 7.99 1.86 14.59
C GLY A 15 6.92 2.53 15.44
N GLU A 16 7.36 3.37 16.37
CA GLU A 16 6.53 4.03 17.38
C GLU A 16 6.06 3.03 18.45
N ASP A 17 4.86 2.42 18.48
CA ASP A 17 4.46 1.70 19.72
C ASP A 17 3.57 0.45 19.59
N GLU A 18 3.12 0.05 18.39
CA GLU A 18 2.32 -1.17 18.23
C GLU A 18 2.45 -1.87 16.87
N SER A 19 2.05 -3.15 16.84
CA SER A 19 1.94 -3.91 15.60
C SER A 19 0.60 -3.64 14.92
N HIS A 20 0.61 -3.41 13.61
CA HIS A 20 -0.59 -3.22 12.80
C HIS A 20 -0.89 -4.44 11.93
N ASP A 21 -2.17 -4.70 11.68
CA ASP A 21 -2.58 -5.66 10.64
C ASP A 21 -2.45 -5.00 9.26
N ALA A 22 -1.35 -5.28 8.57
CA ALA A 22 -1.06 -4.74 7.26
C ALA A 22 -1.72 -5.56 6.16
N ARG A 23 -2.42 -4.91 5.23
CA ARG A 23 -2.97 -5.57 4.03
C ARG A 23 -1.82 -6.01 3.10
N ILE A 24 -1.85 -7.26 2.65
CA ILE A 24 -0.96 -7.74 1.58
C ILE A 24 -1.64 -7.51 0.23
N VAL A 25 -0.96 -6.81 -0.66
CA VAL A 25 -1.44 -6.49 -2.01
C VAL A 25 -0.46 -7.09 -3.02
N ARG A 26 -0.96 -7.79 -4.03
CA ARG A 26 -0.12 -8.22 -5.16
C ARG A 26 0.05 -7.05 -6.12
N GLY A 27 1.29 -6.63 -6.35
CA GLY A 27 1.61 -5.54 -7.27
C GLY A 27 1.09 -5.79 -8.69
N ALA A 28 1.20 -7.03 -9.17
CA ALA A 28 0.68 -7.48 -10.46
C ALA A 28 -0.86 -7.34 -10.62
N ALA A 29 -1.61 -7.13 -9.54
CA ALA A 29 -3.06 -6.89 -9.58
C ALA A 29 -3.41 -5.38 -9.64
N LEU A 30 -2.42 -4.50 -9.47
CA LEU A 30 -2.62 -3.05 -9.51
C LEU A 30 -2.51 -2.54 -10.95
N SER A 31 -3.35 -1.55 -11.27
CA SER A 31 -3.29 -0.80 -12.53
C SER A 31 -2.66 0.57 -12.30
N ALA A 32 -2.13 1.19 -13.36
CA ALA A 32 -1.66 2.57 -13.30
C ALA A 32 -2.75 3.50 -12.74
N GLY A 33 -2.35 4.39 -11.82
CA GLY A 33 -3.23 5.27 -11.06
C GLY A 33 -3.85 4.64 -9.80
N ALA A 34 -3.66 3.33 -9.57
CA ALA A 34 -4.13 2.69 -8.35
C ALA A 34 -3.44 3.27 -7.11
N SER A 35 -4.21 3.42 -6.03
CA SER A 35 -3.74 3.91 -4.76
C SER A 35 -3.91 2.85 -3.67
N VAL A 36 -2.91 2.74 -2.79
CA VAL A 36 -2.88 1.77 -1.70
C VAL A 36 -2.58 2.54 -0.41
N ALA A 37 -3.62 2.75 0.41
CA ALA A 37 -3.46 3.33 1.74
C ALA A 37 -2.84 2.31 2.69
N GLY A 38 -1.91 2.77 3.53
CA GLY A 38 -1.32 1.97 4.60
C GLY A 38 -2.23 1.87 5.84
N PRO A 39 -1.97 0.91 6.75
CA PRO A 39 -0.85 -0.04 6.74
C PRO A 39 -1.02 -1.13 5.67
N ALA A 40 -0.04 -1.24 4.78
CA ALA A 40 -0.05 -2.21 3.69
C ALA A 40 1.37 -2.65 3.30
N ILE A 41 1.46 -3.82 2.70
CA ILE A 41 2.67 -4.37 2.08
C ILE A 41 2.28 -4.76 0.65
N ILE A 42 2.95 -4.18 -0.33
CA ILE A 42 2.78 -4.54 -1.75
C ILE A 42 3.91 -5.50 -2.11
N GLU A 43 3.54 -6.71 -2.50
CA GLU A 43 4.47 -7.75 -2.96
C GLU A 43 4.51 -7.71 -4.49
N GLU A 44 5.66 -7.30 -5.03
CA GLU A 44 6.02 -7.45 -6.43
C GLU A 44 6.79 -8.75 -6.64
N GLU A 45 7.04 -9.14 -7.89
CA GLU A 45 7.79 -10.36 -8.21
C GLU A 45 9.19 -10.38 -7.57
N THR A 46 9.86 -9.22 -7.51
CA THR A 46 11.25 -9.10 -7.06
C THR A 46 11.47 -8.10 -5.92
N THR A 47 10.41 -7.41 -5.48
CA THR A 47 10.51 -6.39 -4.42
C THR A 47 9.31 -6.43 -3.49
N THR A 48 9.45 -5.82 -2.33
CA THR A 48 8.40 -5.68 -1.33
C THR A 48 8.37 -4.24 -0.87
N LEU A 49 7.28 -3.54 -1.17
CA LEU A 49 7.09 -2.14 -0.79
C LEU A 49 6.24 -2.06 0.47
N VAL A 50 6.71 -1.31 1.46
CA VAL A 50 6.03 -1.10 2.74
C VAL A 50 5.32 0.25 2.70
N VAL A 51 4.03 0.28 3.01
CA VAL A 51 3.23 1.50 3.14
C VAL A 51 2.80 1.65 4.61
N PRO A 52 3.47 2.51 5.40
CA PRO A 52 3.15 2.69 6.82
C PRO A 52 1.73 3.22 7.07
N PRO A 53 1.21 3.10 8.31
CA PRO A 53 0.01 3.82 8.73
C PRO A 53 0.10 5.31 8.37
N GLY A 54 -0.99 5.85 7.83
CA GLY A 54 -1.06 7.26 7.44
C GLY A 54 -0.33 7.62 6.14
N PHE A 55 0.30 6.66 5.44
CA PHE A 55 0.91 6.89 4.13
C PHE A 55 0.00 6.40 3.00
N LEU A 56 0.25 6.91 1.80
CA LEU A 56 -0.38 6.49 0.56
C LEU A 56 0.69 6.14 -0.47
N ALA A 57 0.55 4.97 -1.10
CA ALA A 57 1.31 4.61 -2.30
C ALA A 57 0.44 4.79 -3.55
N VAL A 58 0.97 5.40 -4.60
CA VAL A 58 0.30 5.54 -5.91
C VAL A 58 1.18 4.94 -6.99
N LEU A 59 0.64 4.00 -7.77
CA LEU A 59 1.32 3.46 -8.94
C LEU A 59 1.19 4.45 -10.10
N THR A 60 2.29 5.08 -10.49
CA THR A 60 2.32 6.00 -11.62
C THR A 60 2.17 5.25 -12.95
N PRO A 61 1.76 5.93 -14.04
CA PRO A 61 1.73 5.33 -15.38
C PRO A 61 3.07 4.78 -15.88
N GLY A 62 4.19 5.29 -15.34
CA GLY A 62 5.54 4.81 -15.65
C GLY A 62 5.96 3.54 -14.90
N GLY A 63 5.09 2.99 -14.04
CA GLY A 63 5.40 1.79 -13.24
C GLY A 63 6.20 2.06 -11.96
N CYS A 64 6.36 3.33 -11.57
CA CYS A 64 6.99 3.72 -10.31
C CYS A 64 5.93 3.90 -9.21
N TYR A 65 6.27 3.55 -7.97
CA TYR A 65 5.47 3.91 -6.81
C TYR A 65 5.93 5.23 -6.22
N GLU A 66 5.00 6.18 -6.11
CA GLU A 66 5.18 7.37 -5.27
C GLU A 66 4.58 7.09 -3.90
N VAL A 67 5.38 7.24 -2.84
CA VAL A 67 4.98 6.91 -1.46
C VAL A 67 5.27 8.10 -0.55
N GLY A 68 4.26 8.51 0.20
CA GLY A 68 4.40 9.59 1.17
C GLY A 68 3.18 9.70 2.07
N ALA A 69 3.30 10.51 3.12
CA ALA A 69 2.13 10.97 3.84
C ALA A 69 1.26 11.79 2.87
N PRO A 70 -0.08 11.66 2.91
CA PRO A 70 -0.94 12.58 2.19
C PRO A 70 -0.60 14.00 2.67
N ALA A 71 -0.41 14.92 1.73
CA ALA A 71 -0.13 16.31 2.07
C ALA A 71 -1.20 16.79 3.07
N ALA A 72 -0.75 17.28 4.23
CA ALA A 72 -1.64 17.89 5.22
C ALA A 72 -2.49 18.93 4.49
N GLY A 73 -3.82 18.76 4.53
CA GLY A 73 -4.75 19.25 3.52
C GLY A 73 -4.42 20.61 2.90
N VAL A 74 -4.27 20.65 1.58
CA VAL A 74 -4.66 21.84 0.84
C VAL A 74 -6.18 21.78 0.79
N SER A 75 -6.82 22.42 1.78
CA SER A 75 -8.22 22.80 1.67
C SER A 75 -8.38 23.63 0.40
N LYS A 76 -9.25 23.19 -0.50
CA LYS A 76 -9.68 23.98 -1.65
C LYS A 76 -10.68 25.05 -1.19
#